data_AF-A0A7J2HRY3-F1
#
_entry.id   AF-A0A7J2HRY3-F1
#
_cell.length_a   1.000
_cell.length_b   1.000
_cell.length_c   1.000
_cell.angle_alpha   90.00
_cell.angle_beta   90.00
_cell.angle_gamma   90.00
#
_symmetry.space_group_name_H-M   'P 1'
#
loop_
_entity.id
_entity.type
_entity.pdbx_description
1 polymer ?
#
loop_
_entity_poly.entity_id
_entity_poly.type
_entity_poly.pdbx_seq_one_letter_code
_entity_poly.pdbx_strand_id
1 'polypeptide(L)'
;MSSEVERLRIELSRRISELELRVEKLEKDLEALSKISELTWRIAQLESSAQRFLTHSRNSLLTLPALEEELNEYFGDLKELIATLEDAGMPVDWGFIRRSASRVLKAAKEAGISFSLFANLMVEKLGDYAAKIVDEKIVGRIYGLAELEHWRKLMGK
;
A
#
# COMPACT_ATOMS: atom_id res chain seq x y z
N MET A 1 -31.54 46.16 -32.12
CA MET A 1 -31.76 44.97 -31.28
C MET A 1 -32.11 45.44 -29.88
N SER A 2 -33.17 44.90 -29.26
CA SER A 2 -33.70 45.37 -27.97
C SER A 2 -32.66 45.21 -26.84
N SER A 3 -32.51 46.23 -26.00
CA SER A 3 -31.62 46.24 -24.82
C SER A 3 -31.86 45.07 -23.85
N GLU A 4 -33.06 44.51 -23.87
CA GLU A 4 -33.40 43.32 -23.07
C GLU A 4 -32.71 42.06 -23.59
N VAL A 5 -32.53 41.94 -24.90
CA VAL A 5 -31.81 40.80 -25.51
C VAL A 5 -30.35 40.83 -25.09
N GLU A 6 -29.72 42.01 -25.07
CA GLU A 6 -28.33 42.14 -24.63
C GLU A 6 -28.18 41.88 -23.13
N ARG A 7 -29.14 42.36 -22.32
CA ARG A 7 -29.16 42.09 -20.87
C ARG A 7 -29.31 40.59 -20.57
N LEU A 8 -30.20 39.91 -21.29
CA LEU A 8 -30.40 38.47 -21.18
C LEU A 8 -29.15 37.70 -21.62
N ARG A 9 -28.49 38.15 -22.69
CA ARG A 9 -27.23 37.55 -23.16
C ARG A 9 -26.12 37.64 -22.11
N ILE A 10 -25.95 38.81 -21.48
CA ILE A 10 -24.95 39.00 -20.41
C ILE A 10 -25.26 38.11 -19.21
N GLU A 11 -26.52 38.07 -18.77
CA GLU A 11 -26.93 37.26 -17.62
C GLU A 11 -26.78 35.75 -17.91
N LEU A 12 -27.15 35.29 -19.11
CA LEU A 12 -26.92 33.91 -19.54
C LEU A 12 -25.43 33.57 -19.56
N SER A 13 -24.60 34.45 -20.11
CA SER A 13 -23.15 34.23 -20.19
C SER A 13 -22.53 34.13 -18.79
N ARG A 14 -22.96 34.99 -17.85
CA ARG A 14 -22.54 34.94 -16.45
C ARG A 14 -22.94 33.61 -15.80
N ARG A 15 -24.18 33.18 -15.98
CA ARG A 15 -24.68 31.91 -15.42
C ARG A 15 -23.97 30.69 -16.00
N ILE A 16 -23.65 30.70 -17.30
CA ILE A 16 -22.87 29.64 -17.94
C ILE A 16 -21.48 29.56 -17.30
N SER A 17 -20.79 30.70 -17.15
CA SER A 17 -19.47 30.74 -16.53
C SER A 17 -19.49 30.23 -15.08
N GLU A 18 -20.52 30.59 -14.30
CA GLU A 18 -20.70 30.08 -12.93
C GLU A 18 -20.97 28.57 -12.88
N LEU A 19 -21.71 28.03 -13.86
CA LEU A 19 -21.96 26.60 -13.96
C LEU A 19 -20.70 25.84 -14.36
N GLU A 20 -19.93 26.35 -15.33
CA GLU A 20 -18.64 25.76 -15.74
C GLU A 20 -17.68 25.64 -14.56
N LEU A 21 -17.50 26.71 -13.78
CA LEU A 21 -16.66 26.69 -12.58
C LEU A 21 -17.16 25.70 -11.51
N ARG A 22 -18.48 25.56 -11.36
CA ARG A 22 -19.07 24.59 -10.42
C ARG A 22 -18.86 23.16 -10.89
N VAL A 23 -18.98 22.90 -12.19
CA VAL A 23 -18.74 21.58 -12.79
C VAL A 23 -17.27 21.21 -12.61
N GLU A 24 -16.33 22.09 -12.96
CA GLU A 24 -14.89 21.85 -12.77
C GLU A 24 -14.54 21.50 -11.31
N LYS A 25 -15.19 22.18 -10.35
CA LYS A 25 -14.99 21.87 -8.93
C LYS A 25 -15.52 20.48 -8.58
N LEU A 26 -16.74 20.14 -9.03
CA LEU A 26 -17.34 18.84 -8.76
C LEU A 26 -16.55 17.69 -9.39
N GLU A 27 -15.98 17.90 -10.59
CA GLU A 27 -15.11 16.92 -11.24
C GLU A 27 -13.86 16.65 -10.40
N LYS A 28 -13.21 17.70 -9.89
CA LYS A 28 -12.06 17.55 -8.97
C LYS A 28 -12.43 16.85 -7.67
N ASP A 29 -13.56 17.21 -7.08
CA ASP A 29 -14.05 16.57 -5.84
C ASP A 29 -14.36 15.08 -6.08
N LEU A 30 -14.93 14.72 -7.24
CA LEU A 30 -15.22 13.35 -7.63
C LEU A 30 -13.95 12.51 -7.84
N GLU A 31 -12.93 13.08 -8.52
CA GLU A 31 -11.63 12.42 -8.68
C GLU A 31 -10.96 12.15 -7.33
N ALA A 32 -11.02 13.11 -6.41
CA ALA A 32 -10.49 12.93 -5.07
C ALA A 32 -11.22 11.82 -4.29
N LEU A 33 -12.55 11.78 -4.37
CA LEU A 33 -13.36 10.73 -3.74
C LEU A 33 -13.06 9.34 -4.30
N SER A 34 -12.91 9.19 -5.62
CA SER A 34 -12.56 7.91 -6.24
C SER A 34 -11.22 7.37 -5.71
N LYS A 35 -10.21 8.23 -5.60
CA LYS A 35 -8.89 7.86 -5.05
C LYS A 35 -8.98 7.43 -3.58
N ILE A 36 -9.79 8.12 -2.77
CA ILE A 36 -10.03 7.74 -1.37
C ILE A 36 -10.71 6.37 -1.27
N SER A 37 -11.72 6.11 -2.11
CA SER A 37 -12.40 4.81 -2.15
C SER A 37 -11.45 3.68 -2.53
N GLU A 38 -10.61 3.88 -3.54
CA GLU A 38 -9.60 2.91 -3.95
C GLU A 38 -8.58 2.66 -2.83
N LEU A 39 -8.02 3.71 -2.23
CA LEU A 39 -7.09 3.57 -1.10
C LEU A 39 -7.71 2.82 0.08
N THR A 40 -8.96 3.12 0.41
CA THR A 40 -9.68 2.43 1.49
C THR A 40 -9.82 0.94 1.19
N TRP A 41 -10.15 0.59 -0.06
CA TRP A 41 -10.21 -0.80 -0.50
C TRP A 41 -8.85 -1.49 -0.41
N ARG A 42 -7.78 -0.86 -0.88
CA ARG A 42 -6.41 -1.40 -0.80
C ARG A 42 -5.94 -1.63 0.63
N ILE A 43 -6.26 -0.71 1.54
CA ILE A 43 -5.98 -0.87 2.98
C ILE A 43 -6.73 -2.09 3.52
N ALA A 44 -8.02 -2.23 3.21
CA ALA A 44 -8.81 -3.37 3.67
C ALA A 44 -8.29 -4.71 3.13
N GLN A 45 -7.85 -4.76 1.87
CA GLN A 45 -7.21 -5.95 1.28
C GLN A 45 -5.92 -6.31 2.03
N LEU A 46 -5.03 -5.35 2.21
CA LEU A 46 -3.77 -5.55 2.94
C LEU A 46 -4.00 -6.01 4.39
N GLU A 47 -4.97 -5.42 5.08
CA GLU A 47 -5.34 -5.83 6.43
C GLU A 47 -5.89 -7.27 6.45
N SER A 48 -6.70 -7.63 5.45
CA SER A 48 -7.27 -8.97 5.31
C SER A 48 -6.17 -10.01 5.09
N SER A 49 -5.25 -9.80 4.14
CA SER A 49 -4.15 -10.73 3.87
C SER A 49 -3.17 -10.84 5.04
N ALA A 50 -2.88 -9.73 5.73
CA ALA A 50 -2.07 -9.75 6.95
C ALA A 50 -2.74 -10.58 8.06
N GLN A 51 -4.04 -10.41 8.30
CA GLN A 51 -4.76 -11.18 9.33
C GLN A 51 -4.89 -12.66 8.97
N ARG A 52 -5.12 -12.97 7.69
CA ARG A 52 -5.18 -14.35 7.20
C ARG A 52 -3.83 -15.03 7.42
N PHE A 53 -2.72 -14.40 7.03
CA PHE A 53 -1.38 -14.91 7.30
C PHE A 53 -1.12 -15.10 8.81
N LEU A 54 -1.44 -14.12 9.65
CA LEU A 54 -1.27 -14.21 11.12
C LEU A 54 -2.06 -15.36 11.75
N THR A 55 -3.24 -15.66 11.21
CA THR A 55 -4.10 -16.76 11.66
C THR A 55 -3.51 -18.08 11.22
N HIS A 56 -3.10 -18.17 9.95
CA HIS A 56 -2.53 -19.35 9.33
C HIS A 56 -1.16 -19.72 9.90
N SER A 57 -0.33 -18.74 10.25
CA SER A 57 1.00 -18.98 10.82
C SER A 57 0.96 -19.67 12.19
N ARG A 58 -0.20 -19.62 12.88
CA ARG A 58 -0.42 -20.28 14.17
C ARG A 58 -1.04 -21.67 14.03
N ASN A 59 -1.45 -22.05 12.83
CA ASN A 59 -2.06 -23.34 12.55
C ASN A 59 -0.99 -24.37 12.14
N SER A 60 -0.75 -25.35 13.02
CA SER A 60 0.25 -26.40 12.79
C SER A 60 -0.10 -27.39 11.67
N LEU A 61 -1.31 -27.32 11.11
CA LEU A 61 -1.75 -28.18 10.01
C LEU A 61 -1.43 -27.58 8.62
N LEU A 62 -1.03 -26.32 8.56
CA LEU A 62 -0.68 -25.68 7.29
C LEU A 62 0.75 -26.00 6.87
N THR A 63 0.92 -26.18 5.56
CA THR A 63 2.22 -26.48 4.97
C THR A 63 2.99 -25.18 4.67
N LEU A 64 4.32 -25.29 4.62
CA LEU A 64 5.19 -24.16 4.28
C LEU A 64 4.82 -23.51 2.92
N PRO A 65 4.54 -24.26 1.83
CA PRO A 65 4.09 -23.66 0.57
C PRO A 65 2.79 -22.84 0.68
N ALA A 66 1.83 -23.29 1.47
CA ALA A 66 0.59 -22.54 1.67
C ALA A 66 0.86 -21.21 2.38
N LEU A 67 1.79 -21.19 3.33
CA LEU A 67 2.19 -19.95 4.01
C LEU A 67 3.03 -19.03 3.12
N GLU A 68 3.79 -19.58 2.16
CA GLU A 68 4.50 -18.80 1.14
C GLU A 68 3.52 -18.11 0.19
N GLU A 69 2.45 -18.79 -0.25
CA GLU A 69 1.38 -18.18 -1.06
C GLU A 69 0.71 -17.02 -0.31
N GLU A 70 0.42 -17.20 0.98
CA GLU A 70 -0.14 -16.15 1.84
C GLU A 70 0.79 -14.93 1.98
N LEU A 71 2.10 -15.15 2.14
CA LEU A 71 3.08 -14.07 2.14
C LEU A 71 3.16 -13.36 0.78
N ASN A 72 3.07 -14.12 -0.30
CA ASN A 72 3.07 -13.56 -1.66
C ASN A 72 1.87 -12.66 -1.89
N GLU A 73 0.68 -13.06 -1.45
CA GLU A 73 -0.53 -12.24 -1.50
C GLU A 73 -0.36 -10.97 -0.65
N TYR A 74 0.11 -11.11 0.59
CA TYR A 74 0.38 -9.95 1.46
C TYR A 74 1.34 -8.93 0.83
N PHE A 75 2.46 -9.39 0.26
CA PHE A 75 3.41 -8.48 -0.41
C PHE A 75 2.83 -7.90 -1.71
N GLY A 76 1.99 -8.65 -2.43
CA GLY A 76 1.24 -8.13 -3.58
C GLY A 76 0.35 -6.97 -3.18
N ASP A 77 -0.52 -7.17 -2.19
CA ASP A 77 -1.43 -6.15 -1.68
C ASP A 77 -0.67 -4.91 -1.17
N LEU A 78 0.46 -5.14 -0.50
CA LEU A 78 1.30 -4.05 0.00
C LEU A 78 1.90 -3.22 -1.15
N LYS A 79 2.37 -3.88 -2.22
CA LYS A 79 2.88 -3.21 -3.41
C LYS A 79 1.81 -2.35 -4.06
N GLU A 80 0.62 -2.91 -4.22
CA GLU A 80 -0.51 -2.21 -4.83
C GLU A 80 -0.93 -1.00 -4.00
N LEU A 81 -0.99 -1.12 -2.67
CA LEU A 81 -1.25 0.02 -1.80
C LEU A 81 -0.18 1.13 -1.94
N ILE A 82 1.10 0.76 -1.96
CA ILE A 82 2.19 1.74 -2.13
C ILE A 82 2.07 2.45 -3.48
N ALA A 83 1.82 1.70 -4.56
CA ALA A 83 1.63 2.26 -5.89
C ALA A 83 0.44 3.22 -5.95
N THR A 84 -0.72 2.83 -5.39
CA THR A 84 -1.91 3.71 -5.34
C THR A 84 -1.64 4.99 -4.54
N LEU A 85 -0.87 4.92 -3.44
CA LEU A 85 -0.47 6.12 -2.68
C LEU A 85 0.42 7.05 -3.51
N GLU A 86 1.41 6.50 -4.21
CA GLU A 86 2.33 7.28 -5.05
C GLU A 86 1.61 7.90 -6.26
N ASP A 87 0.73 7.16 -6.92
CA ASP A 87 -0.10 7.64 -8.03
C ASP A 87 -1.09 8.74 -7.59
N ALA A 88 -1.54 8.70 -6.34
CA ALA A 88 -2.33 9.75 -5.73
C ALA A 88 -1.50 10.98 -5.32
N GLY A 89 -0.17 10.94 -5.45
CA GLY A 89 0.74 11.99 -4.97
C GLY A 89 0.80 12.09 -3.45
N MET A 90 0.39 11.03 -2.74
CA MET A 90 0.36 10.98 -1.28
C MET A 90 1.70 10.47 -0.74
N PRO A 91 2.25 11.11 0.31
CA PRO A 91 3.49 10.63 0.92
C PRO A 91 3.26 9.28 1.61
N VAL A 92 4.18 8.34 1.38
CA VAL A 92 4.16 7.03 2.05
C VAL A 92 4.81 7.13 3.43
N ASP A 93 4.05 6.82 4.50
CA ASP A 93 4.60 6.65 5.84
C ASP A 93 5.31 5.29 5.97
N TRP A 94 6.59 5.27 5.61
CA TRP A 94 7.45 4.08 5.73
C TRP A 94 7.59 3.59 7.17
N GLY A 95 7.43 4.46 8.17
CA GLY A 95 7.46 4.06 9.58
C GLY A 95 6.25 3.22 9.94
N PHE A 96 5.07 3.59 9.45
CA PHE A 96 3.84 2.81 9.60
C PHE A 96 3.94 1.46 8.89
N ILE A 97 4.34 1.45 7.61
CA ILE A 97 4.49 0.21 6.83
C ILE A 97 5.49 -0.74 7.51
N ARG A 98 6.65 -0.23 7.92
CA ARG A 98 7.68 -1.03 8.62
C ARG A 98 7.15 -1.69 9.90
N ARG A 99 6.37 -0.96 10.71
CA ARG A 99 5.76 -1.52 11.93
C ARG A 99 4.76 -2.64 11.61
N SER A 100 3.98 -2.48 10.54
CA SER A 100 3.03 -3.50 10.09
C SER A 100 3.76 -4.75 9.59
N ALA A 101 4.69 -4.59 8.64
CA ALA A 101 5.47 -5.68 8.07
C ALA A 101 6.28 -6.45 9.13
N SER A 102 6.74 -5.77 10.17
CA SER A 102 7.45 -6.41 11.29
C SER A 102 6.59 -7.40 12.08
N ARG A 103 5.27 -7.21 12.12
CA ARG A 103 4.35 -8.17 12.75
C ARG A 103 4.23 -9.43 11.89
N VAL A 104 4.10 -9.26 10.58
CA VAL A 104 4.09 -10.36 9.60
C VAL A 104 5.41 -11.12 9.64
N LEU A 105 6.55 -10.43 9.67
CA LEU A 105 7.88 -11.04 9.82
C LEU A 105 7.99 -11.90 11.09
N LYS A 106 7.48 -11.40 12.23
CA LYS A 106 7.46 -12.17 13.48
C LYS A 106 6.61 -13.43 13.35
N ALA A 107 5.43 -13.32 12.75
CA ALA A 107 4.54 -14.44 12.53
C ALA A 107 5.13 -15.48 11.56
N ALA A 108 5.85 -15.03 10.53
CA ALA A 108 6.61 -15.91 9.64
C ALA A 108 7.66 -16.72 10.42
N LYS A 109 8.39 -16.09 11.34
CA LYS A 109 9.32 -16.82 12.22
C LYS A 109 8.62 -17.87 13.07
N GLU A 110 7.49 -17.50 13.67
CA GLU A 110 6.70 -18.39 14.52
C GLU A 110 6.16 -19.60 13.72
N ALA A 111 5.85 -19.41 12.45
CA ALA A 111 5.49 -20.45 11.48
C ALA A 111 6.66 -21.31 10.98
N GLY A 112 7.91 -21.00 11.35
CA GLY A 112 9.09 -21.73 10.88
C GLY A 112 9.62 -21.28 9.51
N ILE A 113 9.11 -20.19 8.94
CA ILE A 113 9.61 -19.63 7.68
C ILE A 113 10.99 -19.01 7.93
N SER A 114 11.97 -19.40 7.11
CA SER A 114 13.32 -18.83 7.16
C SER A 114 13.33 -17.37 6.73
N PHE A 115 14.26 -16.57 7.27
CA PHE A 115 14.35 -15.17 6.87
C PHE A 115 14.74 -15.03 5.41
N SER A 116 15.62 -15.89 4.90
CA SER A 116 16.04 -15.85 3.49
C SER A 116 14.85 -16.03 2.53
N LEU A 117 13.93 -16.95 2.83
CA LEU A 117 12.69 -17.12 2.06
C LEU A 117 11.83 -15.86 2.11
N PHE A 118 11.56 -15.35 3.31
CA PHE A 118 10.80 -14.11 3.50
C PHE A 118 11.41 -12.92 2.75
N ALA A 119 12.74 -12.75 2.85
CA ALA A 119 13.48 -11.67 2.22
C ALA A 119 13.45 -11.79 0.68
N ASN A 120 13.63 -12.99 0.14
CA ASN A 120 13.57 -13.22 -1.30
C ASN A 120 12.18 -12.91 -1.86
N LEU A 121 11.11 -13.41 -1.23
CA LEU A 121 9.74 -13.11 -1.64
C LEU A 121 9.44 -11.61 -1.56
N MET A 122 9.88 -10.95 -0.48
CA MET A 122 9.70 -9.52 -0.32
C MET A 122 10.41 -8.74 -1.42
N VAL A 123 11.65 -9.10 -1.76
CA VAL A 123 12.44 -8.42 -2.79
C VAL A 123 11.87 -8.69 -4.18
N GLU A 124 11.45 -9.92 -4.46
CA GLU A 124 10.80 -10.28 -5.72
C GLU A 124 9.52 -9.46 -5.95
N LYS A 125 8.67 -9.36 -4.91
CA LYS A 125 7.39 -8.65 -5.03
C LYS A 125 7.56 -7.14 -4.97
N LEU A 126 8.28 -6.63 -3.98
CA LEU A 126 8.33 -5.19 -3.66
C LEU A 126 9.49 -4.45 -4.33
N GLY A 127 10.50 -5.15 -4.85
CA GLY A 127 11.67 -4.54 -5.47
C GLY A 127 12.35 -3.54 -4.51
N ASP A 128 12.58 -2.33 -5.00
CA ASP A 128 13.28 -1.26 -4.28
C ASP A 128 12.60 -0.84 -2.96
N TYR A 129 11.30 -1.08 -2.80
CA TYR A 129 10.61 -0.76 -1.55
C TYR A 129 11.01 -1.69 -0.39
N ALA A 130 11.51 -2.90 -0.68
CA ALA A 130 11.86 -3.89 0.33
C ALA A 130 12.86 -3.31 1.38
N ALA A 131 13.85 -2.55 0.93
CA ALA A 131 14.85 -1.89 1.78
C ALA A 131 14.24 -0.92 2.80
N LYS A 132 13.11 -0.28 2.48
CA LYS A 132 12.43 0.71 3.33
C LYS A 132 11.54 0.05 4.39
N ILE A 133 11.07 -1.16 4.09
CA ILE A 133 10.03 -1.89 4.82
C ILE A 133 10.60 -2.79 5.91
N VAL A 134 11.80 -3.35 5.71
CA VAL A 134 12.46 -4.20 6.70
C VAL A 134 13.05 -3.37 7.85
N ASP A 135 12.71 -3.73 9.09
CA ASP A 135 13.39 -3.23 10.28
C ASP A 135 14.56 -4.15 10.64
N GLU A 136 15.79 -3.70 10.35
CA GLU A 136 17.02 -4.42 10.65
C GLU A 136 17.15 -4.82 12.14
N LYS A 137 16.66 -3.98 13.06
CA LYS A 137 16.70 -4.30 14.50
C LYS A 137 15.83 -5.50 14.82
N ILE A 138 14.71 -5.63 14.12
CA ILE A 138 13.76 -6.72 14.31
C ILE A 138 14.28 -8.00 13.67
N VAL A 139 14.90 -7.93 12.49
CA VAL A 139 15.58 -9.08 11.86
C VAL A 139 16.63 -9.64 12.81
N GLY A 140 17.55 -8.79 13.28
CA GLY A 140 18.62 -9.21 14.20
C GLY A 140 18.09 -9.81 15.50
N ARG A 141 16.98 -9.30 16.03
CA ARG A 141 16.35 -9.81 17.25
C ARG A 141 15.61 -11.13 17.05
N ILE A 142 14.88 -11.30 15.95
CA ILE A 142 13.97 -12.44 15.71
C ILE A 142 14.69 -13.60 15.05
N TYR A 143 15.56 -13.30 14.09
CA TYR A 143 16.24 -14.29 13.25
C TYR A 143 17.74 -14.41 13.55
N GLY A 144 18.33 -13.41 14.21
CA GLY A 144 19.74 -13.41 14.61
C GLY A 144 20.64 -12.57 13.69
N LEU A 145 21.89 -12.41 14.11
CA LEU A 145 22.86 -11.54 13.43
C LEU A 145 23.27 -12.05 12.04
N ALA A 146 23.35 -13.37 11.85
CA ALA A 146 23.72 -13.96 10.56
C ALA A 146 22.70 -13.63 9.45
N GLU A 147 21.41 -13.72 9.75
CA GLU A 147 20.33 -13.36 8.81
C GLU A 147 20.28 -11.85 8.55
N LEU A 148 20.61 -11.03 9.56
CA LEU A 148 20.75 -9.59 9.37
C LEU A 148 21.93 -9.25 8.45
N GLU A 149 23.07 -9.93 8.57
CA GLU A 149 24.20 -9.75 7.65
C GLU A 149 23.85 -10.20 6.24
N HIS A 150 23.11 -11.30 6.09
CA HIS A 150 22.59 -11.75 4.80
C HIS A 150 21.69 -10.67 4.17
N TRP A 151 20.76 -10.09 4.94
CA TRP A 151 19.92 -8.98 4.48
C TRP A 151 20.75 -7.80 3.97
N ARG A 152 21.76 -7.37 4.74
CA ARG A 152 22.62 -6.24 4.38
C ARG A 152 23.34 -6.49 3.05
N LYS A 153 23.90 -7.69 2.87
CA LYS A 153 24.53 -8.10 1.61
C LYS A 153 23.55 -8.07 0.45
N LEU A 154 22.32 -8.58 0.65
CA LEU A 154 21.28 -8.60 -0.37
C LEU A 154 20.85 -7.17 -0.77
N MET A 155 20.87 -6.23 0.18
CA MET A 155 20.62 -4.81 -0.05
C MET A 155 21.84 -4.01 -0.52
N GLY A 156 23.02 -4.64 -0.69
CA GLY A 156 24.26 -3.97 -1.10
C GLY A 156 24.87 -3.04 -0.04
N LYS A 157 24.69 -3.32 1.26
CA LYS A 157 25.24 -2.57 2.40
C LYS A 157 26.41 -3.26 3.08
#